data_AF-A0A7V5SHK8-F1
#
_entry.id   AF-A0A7V5SHK8-F1
#
_cell.length_a   1.000
_cell.length_b   1.000
_cell.length_c   1.000
_cell.angle_alpha   90.00
_cell.angle_beta   90.00
_cell.angle_gamma   90.00
#
_symmetry.space_group_name_H-M   'P 1'
#
loop_
_entity.id
_entity.type
_entity.pdbx_description
1 polymer ?
#
loop_
_entity_poly.entity_id
_entity_poly.type
_entity_poly.pdbx_seq_one_letter_code
_entity_poly.pdbx_strand_id
1 'polypeptide(L)'
;VHAVSMPGPGSSERTQHNAQRLAQALGATLHVIPIAEALRQHLRDIGHPEGQTDVTYENAQARERMQILFDLANRLGALVVGTSDLSELALGWSTYGGDHLSAYGVNAGIPKTLVRFIVQWCAQRVFTGEVAALLLDICATPVSPELLPPAPDGSIRQATEEILGPFEVHDFVLFHLLRYHFAPQKIFLLARLAFGGRYRAEHLLQWMRIFYQRFFAYQFKRSCLPDGPKVGTVALSPRGDWRMPSDASIALWMEQIEQLTQQLPASLSQSPAKETSDQ
;
A
#
# COMPACT_ATOMS: atom_id res chain seq x y z
N VAL A 1 -15.79 -13.40 14.54
CA VAL A 1 -15.12 -12.67 13.44
C VAL A 1 -15.53 -13.32 12.13
N HIS A 2 -15.98 -12.55 11.15
CA HIS A 2 -16.27 -13.04 9.80
C HIS A 2 -15.12 -12.66 8.88
N ALA A 3 -14.42 -13.67 8.33
CA ALA A 3 -13.42 -13.49 7.30
C ALA A 3 -14.08 -13.72 5.93
N VAL A 4 -13.80 -12.85 4.95
CA VAL A 4 -14.43 -12.93 3.62
C VAL A 4 -13.34 -12.98 2.56
N SER A 5 -13.21 -14.15 1.91
CA SER A 5 -12.34 -14.32 0.74
C SER A 5 -13.13 -14.01 -0.52
N MET A 6 -12.68 -13.02 -1.29
CA MET A 6 -13.37 -12.53 -2.50
C MET A 6 -12.50 -12.68 -3.76
N PRO A 7 -12.30 -13.92 -4.25
CA PRO A 7 -11.41 -14.18 -5.37
C PRO A 7 -11.92 -13.51 -6.65
N GLY A 8 -10.99 -12.86 -7.36
CA GLY A 8 -11.19 -12.28 -8.68
C GLY A 8 -10.29 -12.94 -9.72
N PRO A 9 -10.31 -12.46 -10.98
CA PRO A 9 -9.56 -13.07 -12.08
C PRO A 9 -8.03 -13.09 -11.90
N GLY A 10 -7.49 -12.21 -11.06
CA GLY A 10 -6.04 -12.14 -10.76
C GLY A 10 -5.58 -12.88 -9.51
N SER A 11 -6.49 -13.45 -8.72
CA SER A 11 -6.15 -14.00 -7.40
C SER A 11 -5.32 -15.28 -7.49
N SER A 12 -4.17 -15.33 -6.83
CA SER A 12 -3.29 -16.51 -6.84
C SER A 12 -3.77 -17.61 -5.88
N GLU A 13 -3.41 -18.86 -6.16
CA GLU A 13 -3.75 -19.98 -5.26
C GLU A 13 -3.08 -19.81 -3.88
N ARG A 14 -1.84 -19.29 -3.85
CA ARG A 14 -1.07 -19.13 -2.61
C ARG A 14 -1.73 -18.14 -1.65
N THR A 15 -2.13 -16.96 -2.12
CA THR A 15 -2.75 -15.94 -1.25
C THR A 15 -4.12 -16.37 -0.76
N GLN A 16 -4.91 -17.01 -1.63
CA GLN A 16 -6.21 -17.59 -1.26
C GLN A 16 -6.04 -18.67 -0.19
N HIS A 17 -5.12 -19.61 -0.40
CA HIS A 17 -4.85 -20.70 0.53
C HIS A 17 -4.41 -20.17 1.91
N ASN A 18 -3.49 -19.21 1.93
CA ASN A 18 -3.03 -18.59 3.18
C ASN A 18 -4.16 -17.90 3.93
N ALA A 19 -4.99 -17.11 3.25
CA ALA A 19 -6.10 -16.41 3.86
C ALA A 19 -7.14 -17.38 4.45
N GLN A 20 -7.50 -18.44 3.71
CA GLN A 20 -8.48 -19.43 4.14
C GLN A 20 -7.98 -20.25 5.33
N ARG A 21 -6.74 -20.75 5.28
CA ARG A 21 -6.14 -21.50 6.38
C ARG A 21 -5.96 -20.66 7.63
N LEU A 22 -5.53 -19.40 7.48
CA LEU A 22 -5.36 -18.49 8.62
C LEU A 22 -6.71 -18.22 9.29
N ALA A 23 -7.77 -17.98 8.51
CA ALA A 23 -9.12 -17.80 9.05
C ALA A 23 -9.60 -19.04 9.82
N GLN A 24 -9.41 -20.24 9.27
CA GLN A 24 -9.78 -21.50 9.92
C GLN A 24 -8.98 -21.73 11.21
N ALA A 25 -7.65 -21.57 11.16
CA ALA A 25 -6.77 -21.77 12.30
C ALA A 25 -7.03 -20.79 13.45
N LEU A 26 -7.54 -19.59 13.16
CA LEU A 26 -7.95 -18.59 14.14
C LEU A 26 -9.42 -18.75 14.61
N GLY A 27 -10.16 -19.73 14.09
CA GLY A 27 -11.56 -19.96 14.44
C GLY A 27 -12.52 -18.90 13.90
N ALA A 28 -12.15 -18.17 12.84
CA ALA A 28 -13.04 -17.22 12.18
C ALA A 28 -14.05 -17.94 11.28
N THR A 29 -15.27 -17.39 11.16
CA THR A 29 -16.24 -17.87 10.17
C THR A 29 -15.80 -17.39 8.80
N LEU A 30 -15.41 -18.31 7.93
CA LEU A 30 -14.97 -18.02 6.56
C LEU A 30 -16.14 -18.01 5.58
N HIS A 31 -16.27 -16.92 4.82
CA HIS A 31 -17.13 -16.80 3.65
C HIS A 31 -16.26 -16.73 2.40
N VAL A 32 -16.60 -17.47 1.36
CA VAL A 32 -15.92 -17.38 0.05
C VAL A 32 -16.94 -16.89 -0.97
N ILE A 33 -16.72 -15.68 -1.50
CA ILE A 33 -17.66 -14.99 -2.41
C ILE A 33 -16.88 -14.51 -3.64
N PRO A 34 -16.78 -15.31 -4.71
CA PRO A 34 -16.11 -14.92 -5.94
C PRO A 34 -16.78 -13.71 -6.60
N ILE A 35 -15.99 -12.77 -7.13
CA ILE A 35 -16.50 -11.52 -7.74
C ILE A 35 -16.60 -11.58 -9.27
N ALA A 36 -16.14 -12.66 -9.91
CA ALA A 36 -15.92 -12.69 -11.35
C ALA A 36 -17.19 -12.44 -12.18
N GLU A 37 -18.32 -13.02 -11.79
CA GLU A 37 -19.59 -12.86 -12.52
C GLU A 37 -20.18 -11.45 -12.37
N ALA A 38 -20.19 -10.93 -11.14
CA ALA A 38 -20.64 -9.56 -10.85
C ALA A 38 -19.77 -8.52 -11.57
N LEU A 39 -18.44 -8.70 -11.51
CA LEU A 39 -17.48 -7.86 -12.23
C LEU A 39 -17.73 -7.88 -13.74
N ARG A 40 -17.94 -9.07 -14.34
CA ARG A 40 -18.17 -9.19 -15.78
C ARG A 40 -19.46 -8.46 -16.19
N GLN A 41 -20.51 -8.56 -15.38
CA GLN A 41 -21.75 -7.82 -15.62
C GLN A 41 -21.54 -6.31 -15.50
N HIS A 42 -20.94 -5.84 -14.40
CA HIS A 42 -20.65 -4.42 -14.19
C HIS A 42 -19.85 -3.83 -15.37
N LEU A 43 -18.75 -4.48 -15.76
CA LEU A 43 -17.90 -4.01 -16.85
C LEU A 43 -18.68 -3.90 -18.17
N ARG A 44 -19.54 -4.86 -18.48
CA ARG A 44 -20.44 -4.78 -19.65
C ARG A 44 -21.42 -3.60 -19.55
N ASP A 45 -22.03 -3.40 -18.39
CA ASP A 45 -23.04 -2.36 -18.18
C ASP A 45 -22.48 -0.95 -18.35
N ILE A 46 -21.20 -0.74 -18.03
CA ILE A 46 -20.50 0.53 -18.26
C ILE A 46 -19.84 0.63 -19.65
N GLY A 47 -20.01 -0.39 -20.50
CA GLY A 47 -19.42 -0.42 -21.84
C GLY A 47 -17.89 -0.58 -21.86
N HIS A 48 -17.29 -1.16 -20.81
CA HIS A 48 -15.85 -1.41 -20.77
C HIS A 48 -15.47 -2.55 -21.73
N PRO A 49 -14.49 -2.36 -22.63
CA PRO A 49 -14.15 -3.37 -23.64
C PRO A 49 -13.66 -4.69 -23.03
N GLU A 50 -14.16 -5.82 -23.57
CA GLU A 50 -13.68 -7.14 -23.16
C GLU A 50 -12.17 -7.28 -23.40
N GLY A 51 -11.47 -7.85 -22.42
CA GLY A 51 -10.02 -8.05 -22.48
C GLY A 51 -9.17 -6.83 -22.10
N GLN A 52 -9.76 -5.64 -21.95
CA GLN A 52 -9.05 -4.48 -21.45
C GLN A 52 -8.78 -4.61 -19.94
N THR A 53 -7.56 -4.35 -19.50
CA THR A 53 -7.12 -4.54 -18.11
C THR A 53 -6.46 -3.27 -17.56
N ASP A 54 -7.17 -2.16 -17.69
CA ASP A 54 -6.70 -0.84 -17.25
C ASP A 54 -7.16 -0.49 -15.81
N VAL A 55 -6.89 0.75 -15.40
CA VAL A 55 -7.29 1.27 -14.09
C VAL A 55 -8.80 1.17 -13.82
N THR A 56 -9.63 1.14 -14.86
CA THR A 56 -11.09 0.93 -14.72
C THR A 56 -11.37 -0.50 -14.29
N TYR A 57 -10.73 -1.47 -14.96
CA TYR A 57 -10.83 -2.89 -14.63
C TYR A 57 -10.38 -3.19 -13.19
N GLU A 58 -9.23 -2.64 -12.78
CA GLU A 58 -8.70 -2.82 -11.42
C GLU A 58 -9.62 -2.18 -10.36
N ASN A 59 -10.07 -0.94 -10.57
CA ASN A 59 -10.94 -0.24 -9.62
C ASN A 59 -12.34 -0.87 -9.52
N ALA A 60 -12.89 -1.39 -10.61
CA ALA A 60 -14.18 -2.09 -10.58
C ALA A 60 -14.12 -3.29 -9.62
N GLN A 61 -13.04 -4.07 -9.67
CA GLN A 61 -12.83 -5.18 -8.75
C GLN A 61 -12.77 -4.75 -7.28
N ALA A 62 -12.07 -3.66 -6.96
CA ALA A 62 -12.00 -3.15 -5.59
C ALA A 62 -13.37 -2.67 -5.07
N ARG A 63 -14.18 -2.05 -5.95
CA ARG A 63 -15.54 -1.58 -5.61
C ARG A 63 -16.54 -2.73 -5.46
N GLU A 64 -16.47 -3.76 -6.29
CA GLU A 64 -17.31 -4.97 -6.14
C GLU A 64 -17.09 -5.64 -4.79
N ARG A 65 -15.83 -5.76 -4.36
CA ARG A 65 -15.49 -6.29 -3.03
C ARG A 65 -16.09 -5.45 -1.91
N MET A 66 -16.03 -4.12 -2.04
CA MET A 66 -16.54 -3.23 -1.01
C MET A 66 -18.08 -3.28 -0.88
N GLN A 67 -18.80 -3.38 -2.01
CA GLN A 67 -20.26 -3.59 -2.02
C GLN A 67 -20.64 -4.85 -1.24
N ILE A 68 -20.00 -5.99 -1.56
CA ILE A 68 -20.22 -7.27 -0.87
C ILE A 68 -19.98 -7.14 0.63
N LEU A 69 -18.88 -6.50 1.05
CA LEU A 69 -18.53 -6.37 2.46
C LEU A 69 -19.57 -5.57 3.25
N PHE A 70 -20.03 -4.42 2.73
CA PHE A 70 -21.04 -3.61 3.41
C PHE A 70 -22.41 -4.29 3.45
N ASP A 71 -22.84 -4.93 2.37
CA ASP A 71 -24.14 -5.63 2.34
C ASP A 71 -24.14 -6.88 3.24
N LEU A 72 -23.02 -7.62 3.25
CA LEU A 72 -22.85 -8.73 4.17
C LEU A 72 -22.81 -8.25 5.62
N ALA A 73 -22.16 -7.12 5.90
CA ALA A 73 -22.14 -6.53 7.23
C ALA A 73 -23.56 -6.14 7.70
N ASN A 74 -24.38 -5.55 6.82
CA ASN A 74 -25.79 -5.25 7.09
C ASN A 74 -26.57 -6.52 7.45
N ARG A 75 -26.44 -7.58 6.65
CA ARG A 75 -27.12 -8.86 6.88
C ARG A 75 -26.72 -9.51 8.21
N LEU A 76 -25.45 -9.38 8.59
CA LEU A 76 -24.89 -10.01 9.78
C LEU A 76 -24.96 -9.12 11.04
N GLY A 77 -25.38 -7.86 10.91
CA GLY A 77 -25.28 -6.88 12.01
C GLY A 77 -23.84 -6.62 12.45
N ALA A 78 -22.90 -6.61 11.51
CA ALA A 78 -21.46 -6.50 11.75
C ALA A 78 -20.88 -5.15 11.29
N LEU A 79 -19.60 -4.91 11.60
CA LEU A 79 -18.84 -3.76 11.13
C LEU A 79 -17.78 -4.20 10.11
N VAL A 80 -17.67 -3.46 9.00
CA VAL A 80 -16.58 -3.64 8.03
C VAL A 80 -15.28 -3.08 8.62
N VAL A 81 -14.27 -3.94 8.79
CA VAL A 81 -12.94 -3.56 9.29
C VAL A 81 -12.04 -3.20 8.12
N GLY A 82 -11.57 -1.96 8.08
CA GLY A 82 -10.66 -1.45 7.05
C GLY A 82 -9.22 -1.81 7.34
N THR A 83 -8.48 -2.17 6.29
CA THR A 83 -7.11 -2.69 6.38
C THR A 83 -6.06 -1.77 5.78
N SER A 84 -6.44 -0.66 5.14
CA SER A 84 -5.50 0.31 4.59
C SER A 84 -4.57 0.86 5.66
N ASP A 85 -3.28 0.87 5.35
CA ASP A 85 -2.23 1.35 6.25
C ASP A 85 -1.84 2.80 6.00
N LEU A 86 -1.10 3.41 6.93
CA LEU A 86 -0.73 4.83 6.88
C LEU A 86 0.05 5.19 5.60
N SER A 87 0.85 4.27 5.06
CA SER A 87 1.66 4.49 3.86
C SER A 87 0.79 4.48 2.60
N GLU A 88 -0.17 3.56 2.54
CA GLU A 88 -1.20 3.54 1.49
C GLU A 88 -2.05 4.81 1.53
N LEU A 89 -2.44 5.27 2.72
CA LEU A 89 -3.16 6.54 2.89
C LEU A 89 -2.32 7.74 2.44
N ALA A 90 -1.01 7.76 2.74
CA ALA A 90 -0.09 8.83 2.32
C ALA A 90 0.03 8.90 0.81
N LEU A 91 0.24 7.75 0.16
CA LEU A 91 0.44 7.64 -1.29
C LEU A 91 -0.90 7.61 -2.06
N GLY A 92 -2.03 7.62 -1.38
CA GLY A 92 -3.34 7.39 -1.99
C GLY A 92 -3.39 6.09 -2.80
N TRP A 93 -2.67 5.06 -2.33
CA TRP A 93 -2.57 3.74 -2.97
C TRP A 93 -3.75 2.87 -2.55
N SER A 94 -4.94 3.30 -2.98
CA SER A 94 -6.22 2.65 -2.72
C SER A 94 -7.24 3.08 -3.76
N THR A 95 -8.29 2.29 -3.97
CA THR A 95 -9.44 2.71 -4.79
C THR A 95 -10.39 3.54 -3.92
N TYR A 96 -10.66 4.80 -4.32
CA TYR A 96 -11.69 5.60 -3.68
C TYR A 96 -13.07 4.97 -3.95
N GLY A 97 -13.83 4.71 -2.88
CA GLY A 97 -15.06 3.91 -2.94
C GLY A 97 -14.83 2.38 -2.96
N GLY A 98 -13.58 1.92 -2.93
CA GLY A 98 -13.20 0.52 -2.79
C GLY A 98 -12.59 0.26 -1.41
N ASP A 99 -11.41 -0.36 -1.39
CA ASP A 99 -10.62 -0.72 -0.19
C ASP A 99 -10.31 0.46 0.77
N HIS A 100 -10.42 1.69 0.28
CA HIS A 100 -10.33 2.90 1.12
C HIS A 100 -11.45 3.02 2.17
N LEU A 101 -12.63 2.45 1.91
CA LEU A 101 -13.79 2.58 2.79
C LEU A 101 -13.85 1.46 3.83
N SER A 102 -14.40 1.78 4.99
CA SER A 102 -14.74 0.83 6.05
C SER A 102 -15.60 1.51 7.11
N ALA A 103 -16.12 0.74 8.06
CA ALA A 103 -16.70 1.32 9.27
C ALA A 103 -15.61 1.77 10.27
N TYR A 104 -14.49 1.03 10.33
CA TYR A 104 -13.36 1.36 11.20
C TYR A 104 -12.03 0.82 10.63
N GLY A 105 -11.06 1.71 10.40
CA GLY A 105 -9.74 1.40 9.85
C GLY A 105 -8.70 1.13 10.94
N VAL A 106 -8.45 -0.14 11.26
CA VAL A 106 -7.55 -0.52 12.37
C VAL A 106 -6.07 -0.25 12.08
N ASN A 107 -5.70 -0.23 10.80
CA ASN A 107 -4.31 -0.01 10.35
C ASN A 107 -4.00 1.45 9.98
N ALA A 108 -4.99 2.35 10.06
CA ALA A 108 -4.87 3.71 9.53
C ALA A 108 -3.71 4.54 10.14
N GLY A 109 -3.29 4.21 11.37
CA GLY A 109 -2.18 4.85 12.07
C GLY A 109 -0.84 4.09 12.00
N ILE A 110 -0.74 2.99 11.25
CA ILE A 110 0.41 2.09 11.21
C ILE A 110 1.06 2.17 9.82
N PRO A 111 2.33 2.56 9.68
CA PRO A 111 3.04 2.54 8.38
C PRO A 111 3.37 1.12 7.92
N LYS A 112 3.54 0.91 6.61
CA LYS A 112 3.79 -0.40 5.99
C LYS A 112 4.99 -1.12 6.58
N THR A 113 6.07 -0.37 6.84
CA THR A 113 7.27 -0.89 7.51
C THR A 113 6.94 -1.50 8.88
N LEU A 114 6.07 -0.84 9.66
CA LEU A 114 5.63 -1.32 10.96
C LEU A 114 4.59 -2.47 10.86
N VAL A 115 3.71 -2.47 9.85
CA VAL A 115 2.78 -3.59 9.61
C VAL A 115 3.56 -4.90 9.48
N ARG A 116 4.59 -4.93 8.63
CA ARG A 116 5.43 -6.13 8.44
C ARG A 116 6.09 -6.57 9.74
N PHE A 117 6.63 -5.63 10.51
CA PHE A 117 7.23 -5.91 11.80
C PHE A 117 6.23 -6.50 12.80
N ILE A 118 5.03 -5.93 12.91
CA ILE A 118 3.98 -6.42 13.82
C ILE A 118 3.58 -7.86 13.47
N VAL A 119 3.36 -8.16 12.18
CA VAL A 119 2.97 -9.52 11.75
C VAL A 119 4.08 -10.54 12.07
N GLN A 120 5.35 -10.19 11.79
CA GLN A 120 6.50 -11.03 12.14
C GLN A 120 6.62 -11.24 13.65
N TRP A 121 6.45 -10.17 14.43
CA TRP A 121 6.48 -10.25 15.90
C TRP A 121 5.37 -11.15 16.43
N CYS A 122 4.14 -11.03 15.91
CA CYS A 122 3.02 -11.91 16.26
C CYS A 122 3.36 -13.38 15.95
N ALA A 123 3.94 -13.66 14.80
CA ALA A 123 4.36 -15.01 14.42
C ALA A 123 5.42 -15.59 15.36
N GLN A 124 6.32 -14.76 15.89
CA GLN A 124 7.43 -15.20 16.74
C GLN A 124 7.08 -15.26 18.23
N ARG A 125 6.12 -14.45 18.69
CA ARG A 125 5.90 -14.20 20.12
C ARG A 125 4.47 -14.47 20.61
N VAL A 126 3.48 -14.39 19.73
CA VAL A 126 2.06 -14.50 20.10
C VAL A 126 1.48 -15.84 19.67
N PHE A 127 1.81 -16.29 18.47
CA PHE A 127 1.29 -17.53 17.89
C PHE A 127 2.38 -18.60 17.78
N THR A 128 1.93 -19.85 17.65
CA THR A 128 2.80 -21.03 17.47
C THR A 128 2.21 -21.96 16.41
N GLY A 129 2.98 -22.92 15.93
CA GLY A 129 2.50 -23.95 15.00
C GLY A 129 2.05 -23.37 13.65
N GLU A 130 0.91 -23.84 13.16
CA GLU A 130 0.39 -23.48 11.82
C GLU A 130 0.18 -21.97 11.64
N VAL A 131 -0.39 -21.28 12.63
CA VAL A 131 -0.65 -19.84 12.55
C VAL A 131 0.66 -19.06 12.39
N ALA A 132 1.68 -19.38 13.17
CA ALA A 132 2.99 -18.74 13.06
C ALA A 132 3.62 -18.96 11.67
N ALA A 133 3.56 -20.18 11.15
CA ALA A 133 4.07 -20.49 9.81
C ALA A 133 3.33 -19.72 8.70
N LEU A 134 2.00 -19.62 8.78
CA LEU A 134 1.18 -18.85 7.83
C LEU A 134 1.52 -17.36 7.86
N LEU A 135 1.65 -16.76 9.04
CA LEU A 135 2.01 -15.34 9.16
C LEU A 135 3.40 -15.05 8.57
N LEU A 136 4.38 -15.94 8.76
CA LEU A 136 5.70 -15.81 8.14
C LEU A 136 5.64 -15.95 6.61
N ASP A 137 4.81 -16.87 6.08
CA ASP A 137 4.64 -17.02 4.63
C ASP A 137 3.97 -15.78 3.99
N ILE A 138 2.99 -15.20 4.68
CA ILE A 138 2.36 -13.94 4.29
C ILE A 138 3.40 -12.80 4.26
N CYS A 139 4.26 -12.70 5.28
CA CYS A 139 5.33 -11.70 5.29
C CYS A 139 6.38 -11.89 4.19
N ALA A 140 6.61 -13.12 3.75
CA ALA A 140 7.54 -13.47 2.67
C ALA A 140 6.92 -13.28 1.27
N THR A 141 5.60 -13.12 1.18
CA THR A 141 4.92 -12.84 -0.08
C THR A 141 5.18 -11.39 -0.51
N PRO A 142 5.58 -11.14 -1.77
CA PRO A 142 5.74 -9.78 -2.28
C PRO A 142 4.45 -8.95 -2.15
N VAL A 143 4.58 -7.66 -1.87
CA VAL A 143 3.42 -6.76 -1.76
C VAL A 143 2.94 -6.41 -3.17
N SER A 144 1.69 -6.78 -3.48
CA SER A 144 1.09 -6.57 -4.78
C SER A 144 -0.45 -6.54 -4.72
N PRO A 145 -1.11 -5.68 -5.52
CA PRO A 145 -2.51 -5.87 -5.86
C PRO A 145 -2.66 -7.01 -6.87
N GLU A 146 -3.12 -8.18 -6.43
CA GLU A 146 -3.44 -9.32 -7.31
C GLU A 146 -4.74 -9.10 -8.11
N LEU A 147 -4.81 -8.00 -8.86
CA LEU A 147 -5.96 -7.59 -9.67
C LEU A 147 -5.83 -7.97 -11.13
N LEU A 148 -4.60 -8.14 -11.62
CA LEU A 148 -4.33 -8.63 -12.97
C LEU A 148 -4.07 -10.14 -12.97
N PRO A 149 -4.41 -10.85 -14.07
CA PRO A 149 -4.04 -12.25 -14.22
C PRO A 149 -2.55 -12.47 -13.96
N PRO A 150 -2.14 -13.56 -13.32
CA PRO A 150 -0.72 -13.86 -13.10
C PRO A 150 0.02 -13.99 -14.44
N ALA A 151 1.34 -13.86 -14.41
CA ALA A 151 2.18 -14.11 -15.58
C ALA A 151 2.06 -15.59 -16.04
N PRO A 152 2.46 -15.93 -17.27
CA PRO A 152 2.41 -17.32 -17.77
C PRO A 152 3.15 -18.33 -16.88
N ASP A 153 4.11 -17.88 -16.07
CA ASP A 153 4.86 -18.68 -15.10
C ASP A 153 4.22 -18.73 -13.70
N GLY A 154 3.02 -18.16 -13.53
CA GLY A 154 2.29 -18.09 -12.26
C GLY A 154 2.78 -16.99 -11.31
N SER A 155 3.78 -16.19 -11.70
CA SER A 155 4.29 -15.09 -10.87
C SER A 155 3.35 -13.88 -10.87
N ILE A 156 3.45 -13.08 -9.82
CA ILE A 156 2.69 -11.84 -9.64
C ILE A 156 3.24 -10.78 -10.62
N ARG A 157 2.38 -10.24 -11.50
CA ARG A 157 2.81 -9.26 -12.53
C ARG A 157 3.15 -7.87 -12.02
N GLN A 158 2.66 -7.47 -10.84
CA GLN A 158 2.73 -6.09 -10.37
C GLN A 158 3.28 -6.01 -8.94
N ALA A 159 4.59 -5.84 -8.74
CA ALA A 159 5.09 -5.49 -7.41
C ALA A 159 4.87 -3.99 -7.15
N THR A 160 4.18 -3.64 -6.06
CA THR A 160 3.87 -2.24 -5.74
C THR A 160 5.13 -1.38 -5.61
N GLU A 161 6.18 -1.93 -5.01
CA GLU A 161 7.44 -1.21 -4.79
C GLU A 161 8.24 -0.99 -6.08
N GLU A 162 7.99 -1.75 -7.16
CA GLU A 162 8.58 -1.47 -8.47
C GLU A 162 7.95 -0.24 -9.12
N ILE A 163 6.67 0.02 -8.85
CA ILE A 163 5.92 1.16 -9.39
C ILE A 163 6.18 2.42 -8.55
N LEU A 164 6.10 2.31 -7.23
CA LEU A 164 6.17 3.46 -6.33
C LEU A 164 7.56 3.75 -5.79
N GLY A 165 8.44 2.75 -5.74
CA GLY A 165 9.61 2.74 -4.88
C GLY A 165 9.34 2.08 -3.52
N PRO A 166 10.41 1.86 -2.73
CA PRO A 166 10.34 1.10 -1.49
C PRO A 166 9.59 1.86 -0.39
N PHE A 167 8.73 1.16 0.35
CA PHE A 167 7.95 1.78 1.43
C PHE A 167 8.83 2.36 2.54
N GLU A 168 10.03 1.80 2.79
CA GLU A 168 10.95 2.36 3.79
C GLU A 168 11.41 3.80 3.45
N VAL A 169 11.49 4.15 2.16
CA VAL A 169 11.80 5.53 1.75
C VAL A 169 10.57 6.42 1.87
N HIS A 170 9.38 5.94 1.45
CA HIS A 170 8.14 6.70 1.57
C HIS A 170 7.79 7.00 3.03
N ASP A 171 7.91 6.01 3.90
CA ASP A 171 7.68 6.14 5.35
C ASP A 171 8.69 7.10 5.98
N PHE A 172 9.95 7.07 5.53
CA PHE A 172 10.98 8.02 5.96
C PHE A 172 10.61 9.46 5.58
N VAL A 173 10.21 9.69 4.33
CA VAL A 173 9.79 11.03 3.86
C VAL A 173 8.53 11.47 4.61
N LEU A 174 7.53 10.61 4.74
CA LEU A 174 6.29 10.87 5.45
C LEU A 174 6.53 11.30 6.89
N PHE A 175 7.36 10.55 7.63
CA PHE A 175 7.68 10.86 9.02
C PHE A 175 8.33 12.24 9.14
N HIS A 176 9.34 12.55 8.32
CA HIS A 176 10.03 13.84 8.41
C HIS A 176 9.19 15.01 7.94
N LEU A 177 8.31 14.80 6.96
CA LEU A 177 7.33 15.78 6.52
C LEU A 177 6.33 16.09 7.64
N LEU A 178 5.68 15.07 8.21
CA LEU A 178 4.60 15.27 9.18
C LEU A 178 5.10 15.66 10.58
N ARG A 179 6.18 15.04 11.04
CA ARG A 179 6.67 15.27 12.41
C ARG A 179 7.44 16.59 12.53
N TYR A 180 8.25 16.91 11.52
CA TYR A 180 9.21 18.02 11.59
C TYR A 180 8.97 19.11 10.56
N HIS A 181 8.05 18.93 9.61
CA HIS A 181 7.77 19.92 8.55
C HIS A 181 9.01 20.27 7.73
N PHE A 182 9.93 19.32 7.58
CA PHE A 182 11.16 19.55 6.84
C PHE A 182 10.88 19.69 5.34
N ALA A 183 11.58 20.62 4.70
CA ALA A 183 11.56 20.78 3.25
C ALA A 183 12.28 19.59 2.55
N PRO A 184 11.94 19.26 1.29
CA PRO A 184 12.59 18.23 0.49
C PRO A 184 14.12 18.19 0.61
N GLN A 185 14.80 19.33 0.54
CA GLN A 185 16.27 19.39 0.64
C GLN A 185 16.80 18.80 1.94
N LYS A 186 16.16 19.09 3.08
CA LYS A 186 16.59 18.56 4.37
C LYS A 186 16.29 17.06 4.47
N ILE A 187 15.11 16.64 4.02
CA ILE A 187 14.71 15.22 4.02
C ILE A 187 15.67 14.40 3.15
N PHE A 188 16.02 14.90 1.96
CA PHE A 188 16.97 14.25 1.06
C PHE A 188 18.35 14.08 1.69
N LEU A 189 18.88 15.12 2.34
CA LEU A 189 20.15 15.02 3.08
C LEU A 189 20.09 13.94 4.16
N LEU A 190 19.02 13.92 4.97
CA LEU A 190 18.84 12.93 6.03
C LEU A 190 18.70 11.52 5.46
N ALA A 191 17.96 11.35 4.35
CA ALA A 191 17.79 10.06 3.69
C ALA A 191 19.13 9.50 3.20
N ARG A 192 19.97 10.33 2.57
CA ARG A 192 21.31 9.90 2.11
C ARG A 192 22.19 9.40 3.24
N LEU A 193 22.12 10.05 4.41
CA LEU A 193 22.85 9.65 5.61
C LEU A 193 22.28 8.36 6.20
N ALA A 194 20.96 8.30 6.40
CA ALA A 194 20.27 7.19 7.04
C ALA A 194 20.37 5.88 6.25
N PHE A 195 20.25 5.95 4.92
CA PHE A 195 20.33 4.77 4.06
C PHE A 195 21.77 4.37 3.72
N GLY A 196 22.79 5.11 4.15
CA GLY A 196 24.19 4.70 4.07
C GLY A 196 24.67 4.28 2.68
N GLY A 197 24.12 4.88 1.62
CA GLY A 197 24.43 4.52 0.22
C GLY A 197 23.68 3.31 -0.34
N ARG A 198 22.80 2.65 0.43
CA ARG A 198 21.93 1.56 -0.06
C ARG A 198 21.11 1.97 -1.28
N TYR A 199 20.70 3.23 -1.33
CA TYR A 199 20.01 3.82 -2.46
C TYR A 199 20.83 4.93 -3.09
N ARG A 200 20.87 4.90 -4.42
CA ARG A 200 21.44 5.97 -5.23
C ARG A 200 20.68 7.27 -5.00
N ALA A 201 21.39 8.39 -5.07
CA ALA A 201 20.82 9.72 -4.87
C ALA A 201 19.70 10.04 -5.86
N GLU A 202 19.83 9.59 -7.11
CA GLU A 202 18.84 9.80 -8.16
C GLU A 202 17.54 9.05 -7.85
N HIS A 203 17.63 7.82 -7.35
CA HIS A 203 16.45 7.04 -6.96
C HIS A 203 15.74 7.65 -5.76
N LEU A 204 16.48 8.15 -4.76
CA LEU A 204 15.88 8.84 -3.62
C LEU A 204 15.08 10.08 -4.07
N LEU A 205 15.64 10.91 -4.96
CA LEU A 205 14.92 12.06 -5.51
C LEU A 205 13.72 11.64 -6.37
N GLN A 206 13.85 10.58 -7.17
CA GLN A 206 12.75 10.04 -7.97
C GLN A 206 11.59 9.58 -7.07
N TRP A 207 11.87 8.81 -6.01
CA TRP A 207 10.83 8.32 -5.10
C TRP A 207 10.25 9.44 -4.24
N MET A 208 11.05 10.44 -3.83
CA MET A 208 10.53 11.65 -3.20
C MET A 208 9.59 12.41 -4.14
N ARG A 209 9.92 12.53 -5.44
CA ARG A 209 9.04 13.15 -6.44
C ARG A 209 7.69 12.43 -6.49
N ILE A 210 7.72 11.09 -6.59
CA ILE A 210 6.51 10.25 -6.59
C ILE A 210 5.73 10.46 -5.30
N PHE A 211 6.39 10.43 -4.14
CA PHE A 211 5.77 10.63 -2.84
C PHE A 211 4.98 11.94 -2.81
N TYR A 212 5.61 13.07 -3.09
CA TYR A 212 4.94 14.36 -3.01
C TYR A 212 3.81 14.48 -4.05
N GLN A 213 4.04 14.05 -5.30
CA GLN A 213 3.02 14.09 -6.35
C GLN A 213 1.74 13.40 -5.89
N ARG A 214 1.89 12.17 -5.37
CA ARG A 214 0.77 11.37 -4.90
C ARG A 214 0.19 11.92 -3.60
N PHE A 215 1.04 12.32 -2.66
CA PHE A 215 0.63 12.88 -1.39
C PHE A 215 -0.27 14.09 -1.59
N PHE A 216 0.09 15.04 -2.45
CA PHE A 216 -0.78 16.18 -2.73
C PHE A 216 -2.03 15.79 -3.53
N ALA A 217 -1.87 15.05 -4.65
CA ALA A 217 -2.97 14.73 -5.56
C ALA A 217 -4.10 13.91 -4.91
N TYR A 218 -3.79 13.07 -3.91
CA TYR A 218 -4.76 12.17 -3.29
C TYR A 218 -5.24 12.63 -1.91
N GLN A 219 -5.03 13.90 -1.54
CA GLN A 219 -5.57 14.44 -0.29
C GLN A 219 -7.09 14.31 -0.19
N PHE A 220 -7.83 14.39 -1.30
CA PHE A 220 -9.28 14.22 -1.29
C PHE A 220 -9.73 12.87 -0.73
N LYS A 221 -8.93 11.80 -0.94
CA LYS A 221 -9.22 10.48 -0.34
C LYS A 221 -9.17 10.59 1.18
N ARG A 222 -8.12 11.23 1.69
CA ARG A 222 -7.89 11.40 3.13
C ARG A 222 -8.94 12.29 3.81
N SER A 223 -9.49 13.26 3.09
CA SER A 223 -10.57 14.10 3.61
C SER A 223 -11.81 13.30 4.03
N CYS A 224 -12.00 12.10 3.48
CA CYS A 224 -13.13 11.21 3.77
C CYS A 224 -12.69 9.89 4.44
N LEU A 225 -11.65 9.90 5.28
CA LEU A 225 -11.20 8.68 5.97
C LEU A 225 -12.24 8.16 6.97
N PRO A 226 -12.46 6.83 7.01
CA PRO A 226 -13.11 6.16 8.13
C PRO A 226 -12.43 6.50 9.47
N ASP A 227 -13.14 6.27 10.57
CA ASP A 227 -12.52 6.38 11.89
C ASP A 227 -11.48 5.28 12.10
N GLY A 228 -10.45 5.60 12.88
CA GLY A 228 -9.34 4.70 13.15
C GLY A 228 -8.39 5.31 14.18
N PRO A 229 -7.62 4.49 14.90
CA PRO A 229 -6.76 4.99 15.96
C PRO A 229 -5.47 5.60 15.39
N LYS A 230 -5.01 6.69 16.01
CA LYS A 230 -3.61 7.10 15.90
C LYS A 230 -2.76 6.15 16.75
N VAL A 231 -1.73 5.55 16.15
CA VAL A 231 -0.84 4.60 16.83
C VAL A 231 0.54 5.22 17.06
N GLY A 232 1.16 5.75 16.01
CA GLY A 232 2.47 6.38 16.09
C GLY A 232 2.43 7.86 16.49
N THR A 233 3.55 8.55 16.27
CA THR A 233 3.67 10.00 16.52
C THR A 233 3.09 10.86 15.41
N VAL A 234 2.73 10.27 14.27
CA VAL A 234 2.15 10.93 13.10
C VAL A 234 0.88 10.20 12.65
N ALA A 235 -0.09 10.95 12.15
CA ALA A 235 -1.32 10.42 11.57
C ALA A 235 -1.79 11.30 10.40
N LEU A 236 -2.69 10.76 9.58
CA LEU A 236 -3.22 11.42 8.38
C LEU A 236 -4.72 11.73 8.44
N SER A 237 -5.34 11.54 9.59
CA SER A 237 -6.75 11.90 9.78
C SER A 237 -6.94 13.41 9.64
N PRO A 238 -7.90 13.87 8.80
CA PRO A 238 -8.25 15.28 8.67
C PRO A 238 -8.90 15.85 9.93
N ARG A 239 -9.34 14.97 10.84
CA ARG A 239 -9.92 15.29 12.14
C ARG A 239 -8.87 15.38 13.25
N GLY A 240 -7.61 15.02 12.94
CA GLY A 240 -6.49 14.99 13.88
C GLY A 240 -5.29 15.77 13.35
N ASP A 241 -4.19 15.05 13.15
CA ASP A 241 -2.85 15.60 12.91
C ASP A 241 -2.68 16.33 11.57
N TRP A 242 -3.42 15.97 10.51
CA TRP A 242 -3.12 16.45 9.15
C TRP A 242 -4.29 17.19 8.51
N ARG A 243 -4.17 18.52 8.41
CA ARG A 243 -5.19 19.39 7.82
C ARG A 243 -4.61 20.07 6.57
N MET A 244 -4.87 19.49 5.41
CA MET A 244 -4.46 20.03 4.11
C MET A 244 -5.67 20.13 3.18
N PRO A 245 -5.81 21.24 2.43
CA PRO A 245 -6.89 21.35 1.44
C PRO A 245 -6.67 20.32 0.31
N SER A 246 -7.77 19.78 -0.22
CA SER A 246 -7.72 18.74 -1.26
C SER A 246 -7.18 19.24 -2.61
N ASP A 247 -7.16 20.55 -2.81
CA ASP A 247 -6.70 21.29 -3.98
C ASP A 247 -5.38 22.05 -3.74
N ALA A 248 -4.61 21.64 -2.72
CA ALA A 248 -3.30 22.21 -2.42
C ALA A 248 -2.33 22.10 -3.61
N SER A 249 -1.62 23.19 -3.90
CA SER A 249 -0.54 23.19 -4.91
C SER A 249 0.74 22.57 -4.36
N ILE A 250 1.35 21.71 -5.18
CA ILE A 250 2.61 21.01 -4.89
C ILE A 250 3.85 21.79 -5.40
N ALA A 251 3.67 22.89 -6.12
CA ALA A 251 4.71 23.51 -6.96
C ALA A 251 6.05 23.72 -6.22
N LEU A 252 6.03 24.25 -4.99
CA LEU A 252 7.23 24.54 -4.20
C LEU A 252 8.05 23.29 -3.86
N TRP A 253 7.40 22.14 -3.61
CA TRP A 253 8.10 20.89 -3.35
C TRP A 253 8.75 20.33 -4.62
N MET A 254 8.07 20.47 -5.77
CA MET A 254 8.60 20.01 -7.06
C MET A 254 9.79 20.84 -7.51
N GLU A 255 9.71 22.17 -7.37
CA GLU A 255 10.82 23.07 -7.70
C GLU A 255 12.08 22.71 -6.92
N GLN A 256 11.97 22.47 -5.61
CA GLN A 256 13.12 22.09 -4.80
C GLN A 256 13.69 20.72 -5.19
N ILE A 257 12.85 19.74 -5.53
CA ILE A 257 13.32 18.43 -6.03
C ILE A 257 14.05 18.58 -7.37
N GLU A 258 13.56 19.43 -8.27
CA GLU A 258 14.21 19.70 -9.55
C GLU A 258 15.56 20.38 -9.38
N GLN A 259 15.67 21.38 -8.50
CA GLN A 259 16.93 22.02 -8.15
C GLN A 259 17.94 21.00 -7.59
N LEU A 260 17.51 20.11 -6.69
CA LEU A 260 18.37 19.05 -6.14
C LEU A 260 18.82 18.06 -7.22
N THR A 261 17.94 17.74 -8.16
CA THR A 261 18.24 16.82 -9.27
C THR A 261 19.30 17.42 -10.20
N GLN A 262 19.20 18.72 -10.50
CA GLN A 262 20.17 19.44 -11.33
C GLN A 262 21.54 19.60 -10.64
N GLN A 263 21.57 19.67 -9.31
CA GLN A 263 22.79 19.80 -8.52
C GLN A 263 23.55 18.48 -8.33
N LEU A 264 22.96 17.34 -8.72
CA LEU A 264 23.67 16.06 -8.63
C LEU A 264 24.83 16.02 -9.63
N PRO A 265 26.08 15.79 -9.17
CA PRO A 265 27.22 15.73 -10.07
C PRO A 265 27.11 14.52 -10.99
N ALA A 266 27.36 14.74 -12.29
CA ALA A 266 27.30 13.69 -13.32
C ALA A 266 28.21 12.47 -12.99
N SER A 267 29.24 12.65 -12.17
CA SER A 267 30.24 11.62 -11.83
C SER A 267 29.79 10.58 -10.79
N LEU A 268 28.65 10.76 -10.10
CA LEU A 268 28.12 9.73 -9.20
C LEU A 268 27.34 8.63 -9.94
N SER A 269 27.18 8.73 -11.26
CA SER A 269 26.52 7.75 -12.14
C SER A 269 27.34 6.49 -12.43
N GLN A 270 28.60 6.43 -12.00
CA GLN A 270 29.45 5.24 -12.20
C GLN A 270 29.43 4.34 -10.95
N SER A 271 29.09 3.07 -11.18
CA SER A 271 29.07 1.98 -10.19
C SER A 271 30.40 1.89 -9.44
N PRO A 272 30.43 1.49 -8.15
CA PRO A 272 31.67 0.93 -7.62
C PRO A 272 31.99 -0.29 -8.47
N ALA A 273 33.15 -0.25 -9.14
CA ALA A 273 33.70 -1.39 -9.83
C ALA A 273 33.73 -2.55 -8.83
N LYS A 274 33.21 -3.72 -9.24
CA LYS A 274 33.50 -4.98 -8.56
C LYS A 274 35.02 -5.09 -8.45
N GLU A 275 35.56 -4.92 -7.26
CA GLU A 275 36.89 -5.42 -6.96
C GLU A 275 36.85 -6.93 -7.17
N THR A 276 37.36 -7.35 -8.32
CA THR A 276 37.78 -8.72 -8.57
C THR A 276 38.88 -9.04 -7.56
N SER A 277 38.52 -9.82 -6.55
CA SER A 277 39.49 -10.50 -5.69
C SER A 277 40.14 -11.63 -6.49
N ASP A 278 41.22 -11.31 -7.18
CA ASP A 278 42.27 -12.28 -7.48
C ASP A 278 43.29 -12.23 -6.35
N GLN A 279 43.22 -13.22 -5.46
CA GLN A 279 44.33 -13.83 -4.72
C GLN A 279 43.85 -15.09 -3.98
#